data_AF-A0A7V4IWT4-F1
#
_entry.id   AF-A0A7V4IWT4-F1
#
_cell.length_a   1.000
_cell.length_b   1.000
_cell.length_c   1.000
_cell.angle_alpha   90.00
_cell.angle_beta   90.00
_cell.angle_gamma   90.00
#
_symmetry.space_group_name_H-M   'P 1'
#
loop_
_entity.id
_entity.type
_entity.pdbx_description
1 polymer ?
#
loop_
_entity_poly.entity_id
_entity_poly.type
_entity_poly.pdbx_seq_one_letter_code
_entity_poly.pdbx_strand_id
1 'polypeptide(L)'
;MNVVPLVRDMPGRSAIQFSPYREFTREEWARLRADTPMTLVERDLEQLSGLMQELSMNEVEQIYLPVSRLLNLYVAAAQELHAVTSRFLG
;
A
#
# COMPACT_ATOMS: atom_id res chain seq x y z
N MET A 1 41.41 -15.77 4.74
CA MET A 1 41.09 -14.49 5.40
C MET A 1 40.90 -13.45 4.31
N ASN A 2 39.66 -13.24 3.83
CA ASN A 2 39.39 -12.20 2.84
C ASN A 2 38.32 -11.28 3.44
N VAL A 3 38.78 -10.12 3.89
CA VAL A 3 37.96 -9.06 4.48
C VAL A 3 37.25 -8.34 3.33
N VAL A 4 35.93 -8.46 3.28
CA VAL A 4 35.07 -7.64 2.40
C VAL A 4 35.18 -6.19 2.89
N PRO A 5 35.68 -5.24 2.08
CA PRO A 5 35.75 -3.85 2.49
C PRO A 5 34.38 -3.15 2.38
N LEU A 6 34.19 -2.25 3.34
CA LEU A 6 33.05 -1.38 3.57
C LEU A 6 32.58 -0.69 2.28
N VAL A 7 31.26 -0.62 2.14
CA VAL A 7 30.51 0.18 1.15
C VAL A 7 31.18 1.53 0.97
N ARG A 8 31.81 1.69 -0.18
CA ARG A 8 32.42 2.93 -0.66
C ARG A 8 31.30 3.96 -0.84
N ASP A 9 31.47 5.12 -0.21
CA ASP A 9 30.73 6.35 -0.51
C ASP A 9 30.56 6.48 -2.04
N MET A 10 29.32 6.37 -2.52
CA MET A 10 28.99 6.60 -3.93
C MET A 10 28.53 8.06 -4.07
N PRO A 11 29.38 8.94 -4.63
CA PRO A 11 28.96 10.29 -4.95
C PRO A 11 27.97 10.25 -6.13
N GLY A 12 26.80 10.85 -5.94
CA GLY A 12 25.93 11.25 -7.04
C GLY A 12 25.06 10.16 -7.66
N ARG A 13 24.18 9.53 -6.86
CA ARG A 13 22.83 9.32 -7.42
C ARG A 13 22.25 10.71 -7.50
N SER A 14 22.24 11.29 -8.71
CA SER A 14 21.43 12.47 -9.02
C SER A 14 20.13 12.32 -8.28
N ALA A 15 19.89 13.20 -7.30
CA ALA A 15 18.61 13.27 -6.63
C ALA A 15 17.59 13.38 -7.75
N ILE A 16 16.84 12.31 -7.98
CA ILE A 16 15.67 12.39 -8.85
C ILE A 16 14.80 13.38 -8.08
N GLN A 17 14.77 14.65 -8.54
CA GLN A 17 14.07 15.72 -7.84
C GLN A 17 12.58 15.40 -7.66
N PHE A 18 12.07 14.39 -8.41
CA PHE A 18 10.75 13.80 -8.25
C PHE A 18 10.82 12.27 -8.38
N SER A 19 10.75 11.54 -7.26
CA SER A 19 10.53 10.08 -7.30
C SER A 19 9.11 9.79 -7.82
N PRO A 20 8.91 8.82 -8.74
CA PRO A 20 7.58 8.38 -9.13
C PRO A 20 6.88 7.60 -8.01
N TYR A 21 7.62 7.19 -6.98
CA TYR A 21 7.11 6.53 -5.79
C TYR A 21 6.92 7.55 -4.67
N ARG A 22 5.81 7.40 -3.94
CA ARG A 22 5.60 8.12 -2.69
C ARG A 22 5.99 7.22 -1.54
N GLU A 23 6.93 7.69 -0.74
CA GLU A 23 7.38 7.00 0.47
C GLU A 23 6.56 7.49 1.68
N PHE A 24 6.30 6.58 2.61
CA PHE A 24 5.56 6.85 3.83
C PHE A 24 6.22 6.11 4.99
N THR A 25 6.26 6.72 6.16
CA THR A 25 6.47 5.95 7.39
C THR A 25 5.24 5.08 7.68
N ARG A 26 5.40 4.10 8.56
CA ARG A 26 4.29 3.22 8.98
C ARG A 26 3.12 4.04 9.57
N GLU A 27 3.43 5.05 10.37
CA GLU A 27 2.43 5.92 11.02
C GLU A 27 1.73 6.82 10.00
N GLU A 28 2.46 7.32 9.01
CA GLU A 28 1.89 8.06 7.88
C GLU A 28 0.93 7.20 7.06
N TRP A 29 1.36 5.98 6.72
CA TRP A 29 0.55 5.03 5.97
C TRP A 29 -0.73 4.64 6.71
N ALA A 30 -0.63 4.32 8.00
CA ALA A 30 -1.77 3.93 8.83
C ALA A 30 -2.83 5.05 8.97
N ARG A 31 -2.43 6.33 8.85
CA ARG A 31 -3.36 7.47 8.85
C ARG A 31 -4.17 7.58 7.57
N LEU A 32 -3.72 7.02 6.45
CA LEU A 32 -4.45 7.04 5.17
C LEU A 32 -5.73 6.19 5.19
N ARG A 33 -5.97 5.44 6.27
CA ARG A 33 -7.27 4.77 6.50
C ARG A 33 -8.45 5.74 6.64
N ALA A 34 -8.19 7.04 6.86
CA ALA A 34 -9.13 8.15 7.00
C ALA A 34 -10.61 7.81 6.68
N ASP A 35 -11.43 7.81 7.72
CA ASP A 35 -12.89 7.60 7.72
C ASP A 35 -13.43 6.35 6.99
N THR A 36 -12.59 5.39 6.60
CA THR A 36 -13.11 4.07 6.20
C THR A 36 -13.61 3.36 7.44
N PRO A 37 -14.91 3.04 7.55
CA PRO A 37 -15.36 2.13 8.60
C PRO A 37 -14.60 0.81 8.46
N MET A 38 -14.22 0.21 9.57
CA MET A 38 -13.56 -1.09 9.57
C MET A 38 -14.50 -2.14 8.93
N THR A 39 -14.21 -2.54 7.69
CA THR A 39 -15.04 -3.51 6.94
C THR A 39 -14.69 -4.96 7.24
N LEU A 40 -13.55 -5.20 7.91
CA LEU A 40 -13.08 -6.53 8.29
C LEU A 40 -13.38 -6.75 9.78
N VAL A 41 -14.15 -7.80 10.08
CA VAL A 41 -14.38 -8.27 11.46
C VAL A 41 -13.35 -9.34 11.81
N GLU A 42 -13.10 -9.59 13.10
CA GLU A 42 -12.15 -10.60 13.59
C GLU A 42 -12.31 -11.98 12.92
N ARG A 43 -13.55 -12.31 12.55
CA ARG A 43 -13.93 -13.57 11.88
C ARG A 43 -13.43 -13.69 10.44
N ASP A 44 -13.22 -12.56 9.77
CA ASP A 44 -12.63 -12.54 8.41
C ASP A 44 -11.12 -12.79 8.49
N LEU A 45 -10.49 -12.41 9.61
CA LEU A 45 -9.07 -12.62 9.84
C LEU A 45 -8.74 -14.07 10.19
N GLU A 46 -9.61 -14.77 10.92
CA GLU A 46 -9.44 -16.21 11.18
C GLU A 46 -9.45 -17.03 9.88
N GLN A 47 -10.16 -16.57 8.85
CA GLN A 47 -10.13 -17.20 7.51
C GLN A 47 -8.88 -16.82 6.70
N LEU A 48 -8.29 -15.66 6.96
CA LEU A 48 -7.10 -15.15 6.28
C LEU A 48 -5.78 -15.58 6.97
N SER A 49 -5.82 -15.90 8.26
CA SER A 49 -4.67 -16.37 9.02
C SER A 49 -4.32 -17.80 8.58
N GLY A 50 -3.34 -17.91 7.68
CA GLY A 50 -2.75 -19.19 7.31
C GLY A 50 -1.88 -19.76 8.43
N LEU A 51 -1.66 -21.09 8.38
CA LEU A 51 -0.90 -21.90 9.35
C LEU A 51 0.53 -21.43 9.70
N MET A 52 1.09 -20.42 9.03
CA MET A 52 2.50 -20.01 9.16
C MET A 52 2.71 -18.62 9.77
N GLN A 53 1.69 -17.76 9.88
CA GLN A 53 1.86 -16.42 10.43
C GLN A 53 0.55 -15.92 11.06
N GLU A 54 0.60 -15.65 12.36
CA GLU A 54 -0.50 -14.96 13.06
C GLU A 54 -0.58 -13.53 12.51
N LEU A 55 -1.57 -13.28 11.66
CA LEU A 55 -1.86 -11.95 11.17
C LEU A 55 -2.47 -11.14 12.32
N SER A 56 -1.66 -10.28 12.93
CA SER A 56 -2.15 -9.46 14.06
C SER A 56 -3.20 -8.46 13.58
N MET A 57 -4.22 -8.26 14.41
CA MET A 57 -5.26 -7.25 14.16
C MET A 57 -4.69 -5.85 13.90
N ASN A 58 -3.60 -5.52 14.60
CA ASN A 58 -2.90 -4.25 14.44
C ASN A 58 -2.28 -4.09 13.04
N GLU A 59 -1.70 -5.15 12.49
CA GLU A 59 -1.10 -5.12 11.17
C GLU A 59 -2.13 -5.01 10.05
N VAL A 60 -3.28 -5.68 10.21
CA VAL A 60 -4.44 -5.53 9.33
C VAL A 60 -4.89 -4.08 9.27
N GLU A 61 -5.09 -3.46 10.44
CA GLU A 61 -5.56 -2.09 10.52
C GLU A 61 -4.55 -1.09 9.94
N GLN A 62 -3.27 -1.26 10.27
CA GLN A 62 -2.25 -0.26 9.93
C GLN A 62 -1.71 -0.39 8.50
N ILE A 63 -1.65 -1.60 7.94
CA ILE A 63 -1.01 -1.86 6.64
C ILE A 63 -2.04 -2.23 5.59
N TYR A 64 -2.89 -3.22 5.85
CA TYR A 64 -3.74 -3.81 4.82
C TYR A 64 -5.01 -2.99 4.56
N LEU A 65 -5.66 -2.43 5.57
CA LEU A 65 -6.82 -1.56 5.37
C LEU A 65 -6.50 -0.35 4.46
N PRO A 66 -5.40 0.41 4.65
CA PRO A 66 -5.03 1.48 3.73
C PRO A 66 -4.76 0.99 2.30
N VAL A 67 -4.13 -0.18 2.12
CA VAL A 67 -3.89 -0.76 0.78
C VAL A 67 -5.21 -1.09 0.08
N SER A 68 -6.12 -1.80 0.77
CA SER A 68 -7.43 -2.15 0.21
C SER A 68 -8.24 -0.90 -0.17
N ARG A 69 -8.22 0.15 0.67
CA ARG A 69 -8.85 1.43 0.35
C ARG A 69 -8.23 2.06 -0.90
N LEU A 70 -6.90 2.09 -1.00
CA LEU A 70 -6.23 2.64 -2.17
C LEU A 70 -6.66 1.90 -3.45
N LEU A 71 -6.63 0.57 -3.44
CA LEU A 71 -7.06 -0.25 -4.57
C LEU A 71 -8.52 0.00 -4.95
N ASN A 72 -9.41 0.10 -3.96
CA ASN A 72 -10.82 0.44 -4.22
C ASN A 72 -10.98 1.80 -4.90
N LEU A 73 -10.19 2.81 -4.51
CA LEU A 73 -10.21 4.12 -5.18
C LEU A 73 -9.73 4.03 -6.64
N TYR A 74 -8.70 3.23 -6.93
CA TYR A 74 -8.26 2.99 -8.30
C TYR A 74 -9.31 2.28 -9.14
N VAL A 75 -9.97 1.26 -8.58
CA VAL A 75 -11.05 0.53 -9.27
C VAL A 75 -12.22 1.46 -9.56
N ALA A 76 -12.66 2.25 -8.58
CA ALA A 76 -13.75 3.20 -8.75
C ALA A 76 -13.43 4.24 -9.84
N ALA A 77 -12.22 4.81 -9.82
CA ALA A 77 -11.78 5.78 -10.83
C ALA A 77 -11.70 5.14 -12.24
N ALA A 78 -11.21 3.91 -12.35
CA ALA A 78 -11.17 3.18 -13.62
C ALA A 78 -12.56 2.87 -14.15
N GLN A 79 -13.50 2.48 -13.28
CA GLN A 79 -14.90 2.25 -13.64
C GLN A 79 -15.59 3.54 -14.11
N GLU A 80 -15.36 4.66 -13.42
CA GLU A 80 -15.88 5.97 -13.80
C GLU A 80 -15.33 6.40 -15.16
N LEU A 81 -14.00 6.30 -15.35
CA LEU A 81 -13.36 6.61 -16.63
C LEU A 81 -13.92 5.75 -17.76
N HIS A 82 -14.11 4.45 -17.52
CA HIS A 82 -14.70 3.55 -18.48
C HIS A 82 -16.14 3.98 -18.83
N ALA A 83 -16.97 4.28 -17.82
CA ALA A 83 -18.35 4.72 -18.04
C ALA A 83 -18.44 6.02 -18.86
N VAL A 84 -17.59 7.00 -18.56
CA VAL A 84 -17.50 8.26 -19.31
C VAL A 84 -17.05 8.02 -20.75
N THR A 85 -16.03 7.17 -20.94
CA THR A 85 -15.50 6.84 -22.27
C THR A 85 -16.53 6.11 -23.12
N SER A 86 -17.21 5.10 -22.55
CA SER A 86 -18.28 4.37 -23.24
C SER A 86 -19.42 5.31 -23.63
N ARG A 87 -19.88 6.19 -22.73
CA ARG A 87 -20.92 7.19 -23.06
C ARG A 87 -20.51 8.14 -24.18
N PHE A 88 -19.23 8.47 -24.28
CA PHE A 88 -18.70 9.32 -25.35
C PHE A 88 -18.62 8.58 -26.70
N LEU A 89 -18.29 7.28 -26.68
CA LEU A 89 -18.04 6.49 -27.89
C LEU A 89 -19.26 5.73 -28.44
N GLY A 90 -20.30 5.46 -27.64
CA GLY A 90 -21.55 4.80 -28.08
C GLY A 90 -21.78 3.45 -27.43
#